data_AF-A0A7C3DQ80-F1
#
_entry.id   AF-A0A7C3DQ80-F1
#
_cell.length_a   1.000
_cell.length_b   1.000
_cell.length_c   1.000
_cell.angle_alpha   90.00
_cell.angle_beta   90.00
_cell.angle_gamma   90.00
#
_symmetry.space_group_name_H-M   'P 1'
#
loop_
_entity.id
_entity.type
_entity.pdbx_description
1 polymer ?
#
loop_
_entity_poly.entity_id
_entity_poly.type
_entity_poly.pdbx_seq_one_letter_code
_entity_poly.pdbx_strand_id
1 'polypeptide(L)'
;MELFVTTLTIFVLAIFVGFEVITKVPPTLHTPLMSGSNAISGITLVGAVLSAGTQHTTLTTVLGFLAVVFATINVVGGFLVT
;
A
#
# COMPACT_ATOMS: atom_id res chain seq x y z
N MET A 1 -17.43 -18.23 6.16
CA MET A 1 -16.58 -18.28 7.37
C MET A 1 -15.12 -18.54 7.01
N GLU A 2 -14.85 -19.53 6.15
CA GLU A 2 -13.47 -19.89 5.74
C GLU A 2 -12.66 -18.72 5.18
N LEU A 3 -13.16 -17.99 4.16
CA LEU A 3 -12.43 -16.85 3.57
C LEU A 3 -12.05 -15.78 4.61
N PHE A 4 -12.96 -15.48 5.54
CA PHE A 4 -12.69 -14.51 6.59
C PHE A 4 -11.56 -14.99 7.52
N VAL A 5 -11.64 -16.24 7.96
CA VAL A 5 -10.61 -16.85 8.81
C VAL A 5 -9.26 -16.88 8.07
N THR A 6 -9.23 -17.29 6.80
CA THR A 6 -8.01 -17.32 5.98
C THR A 6 -7.39 -15.94 5.83
N THR A 7 -8.15 -14.92 5.44
CA THR A 7 -7.61 -13.55 5.27
C THR A 7 -7.15 -12.96 6.59
N LEU A 8 -7.86 -13.25 7.70
CA LEU A 8 -7.44 -12.83 9.03
C LEU A 8 -6.13 -13.51 9.46
N THR A 9 -5.98 -14.82 9.17
CA THR A 9 -4.72 -15.54 9.41
C THR A 9 -3.57 -14.91 8.60
N ILE A 10 -3.78 -14.62 7.32
CA ILE A 10 -2.77 -13.96 6.47
C ILE A 10 -2.39 -12.60 7.04
N PHE A 11 -3.38 -11.80 7.44
CA PHE A 11 -3.16 -10.48 8.04
C PHE A 11 -2.30 -10.55 9.31
N VAL A 12 -2.64 -11.45 10.24
CA VAL A 12 -1.90 -11.63 11.48
C VAL A 12 -0.47 -12.10 11.21
N LEU A 13 -0.30 -13.12 10.35
CA LEU A 13 1.04 -13.64 10.02
C LEU A 13 1.90 -12.60 9.29
N ALA A 14 1.33 -11.79 8.41
CA ALA A 14 2.05 -10.72 7.72
C ALA A 14 2.60 -9.66 8.69
N ILE A 15 1.86 -9.33 9.76
CA ILE A 15 2.33 -8.42 10.82
C ILE A 15 3.57 -9.01 11.52
N PHE A 16 3.51 -10.29 11.92
CA PHE A 16 4.65 -10.95 12.56
C PHE A 16 5.88 -10.98 11.65
N VAL A 17 5.70 -11.31 10.37
CA VAL A 17 6.79 -11.31 9.39
C VAL A 17 7.39 -9.90 9.24
N GLY A 18 6.56 -8.87 9.14
CA GLY A 18 7.03 -7.47 9.05
C GLY A 18 7.87 -7.06 10.25
N PHE A 19 7.41 -7.36 11.46
CA PHE A 19 8.15 -7.08 12.70
C PHE A 19 9.50 -7.81 12.76
N GLU A 20 9.49 -9.11 12.45
CA GLU A 20 10.67 -9.97 12.52
C GLU A 20 11.75 -9.59 11.49
N VAL A 21 11.34 -9.05 10.33
CA VAL A 21 12.28 -8.56 9.30
C VAL A 21 12.86 -7.20 9.68
N ILE A 22 12.02 -6.23 10.08
CA ILE A 22 12.46 -4.86 10.36
C ILE A 22 13.43 -4.81 11.56
N THR A 23 13.19 -5.61 12.60
CA THR A 23 14.04 -5.69 13.80
C THR A 23 15.49 -6.13 13.53
N LYS A 24 15.77 -6.71 12.36
CA LYS A 24 17.12 -7.16 11.97
C LYS A 24 17.84 -6.22 11.00
N VAL A 25 17.23 -5.08 10.64
CA VAL A 25 17.84 -4.12 9.72
C VAL A 25 18.88 -3.27 10.46
N PRO A 26 20.11 -3.11 9.95
CA PRO A 26 21.11 -2.23 10.57
C PRO A 26 20.68 -0.76 10.50
N PRO A 27 21.07 0.09 11.47
CA PRO A 27 20.66 1.51 11.51
C PRO A 27 21.01 2.32 10.27
N THR A 28 22.08 1.95 9.56
CA THR A 28 22.53 2.60 8.31
C THR A 28 21.50 2.50 7.18
N LEU A 29 20.58 1.54 7.26
CA LEU A 29 19.54 1.29 6.26
C LEU A 29 18.17 1.83 6.65
N HIS A 30 18.01 2.51 7.80
CA HIS A 30 16.69 2.99 8.22
C HIS A 30 16.06 3.98 7.23
N THR A 31 16.85 4.88 6.63
CA THR A 31 16.34 5.84 5.64
C THR A 31 15.97 5.16 4.31
N PRO A 32 16.84 4.32 3.70
CA PRO A 32 16.44 3.50 2.55
C PRO A 32 15.22 2.59 2.83
N LEU A 33 15.13 2.00 4.02
CA LEU A 33 14.00 1.17 4.44
C LEU A 33 12.70 1.97 4.53
N MET A 34 12.77 3.18 5.10
CA MET A 34 11.63 4.10 5.16
C MET A 34 11.14 4.45 3.75
N SER A 35 12.07 4.79 2.84
CA SER A 35 11.72 5.10 1.45
C SER A 35 11.14 3.89 0.72
N GLY A 36 11.76 2.71 0.86
CA GLY A 36 11.29 1.48 0.23
C GLY A 36 9.91 1.01 0.73
N SER A 37 9.65 1.11 2.03
CA SER A 37 8.31 0.81 2.58
C SER A 37 7.25 1.81 2.11
N ASN A 38 7.61 3.07 1.91
CA ASN A 38 6.74 4.06 1.28
C ASN A 38 6.41 3.68 -0.18
N ALA A 39 7.39 3.24 -0.98
CA ALA A 39 7.15 2.75 -2.33
C ALA A 39 6.16 1.56 -2.37
N ILE A 40 6.30 0.61 -1.43
CA ILE A 40 5.39 -0.55 -1.30
C ILE A 40 3.96 -0.10 -0.92
N SER A 41 3.81 0.93 -0.08
CA SER A 41 2.48 1.48 0.28
C SER A 41 1.70 2.03 -0.93
N GLY A 42 2.39 2.26 -2.05
CA GLY A 42 1.80 2.57 -3.35
C GLY A 42 0.85 1.49 -3.91
N ILE A 43 0.79 0.29 -3.31
CA ILE A 43 -0.21 -0.75 -3.63
C ILE A 43 -1.66 -0.24 -3.52
N THR A 44 -1.90 0.84 -2.79
CA THR A 44 -3.16 1.60 -2.76
C THR A 44 -3.69 1.95 -4.16
N LEU A 45 -2.82 2.05 -5.16
CA LEU A 45 -3.20 2.26 -6.57
C LEU A 45 -4.17 1.19 -7.09
N VAL A 46 -4.02 -0.07 -6.67
CA VAL A 46 -4.93 -1.16 -7.08
C VAL A 46 -6.35 -0.87 -6.61
N GLY A 47 -6.50 -0.47 -5.34
CA GLY A 47 -7.80 -0.08 -4.78
C GLY A 47 -8.36 1.18 -5.45
N ALA A 48 -7.51 2.16 -5.74
CA ALA A 48 -7.92 3.39 -6.41
C ALA A 48 -8.46 3.14 -7.83
N VAL A 49 -7.79 2.30 -8.63
CA VAL A 49 -8.23 1.93 -9.98
C VAL A 49 -9.56 1.16 -9.93
N LEU A 50 -9.68 0.20 -9.01
CA LEU A 50 -10.94 -0.53 -8.81
C LEU A 50 -12.08 0.42 -8.44
N SER A 51 -11.84 1.36 -7.52
CA SER A 51 -12.85 2.33 -7.09
C SER A 51 -13.24 3.30 -8.21
N ALA A 52 -12.28 3.85 -8.96
CA ALA A 52 -12.53 4.75 -10.08
C ALA A 52 -13.36 4.10 -11.20
N GLY A 53 -13.22 2.79 -11.40
CA GLY A 53 -13.96 2.02 -12.41
C GLY A 53 -15.44 1.75 -12.10
N THR A 54 -15.92 2.07 -10.89
CA THR A 54 -17.28 1.69 -10.45
C THR A 54 -18.41 2.64 -10.90
N GLN A 55 -18.09 3.87 -11.34
CA GLN A 55 -19.02 4.85 -11.94
C GLN A 55 -20.37 5.07 -11.22
N HIS A 56 -20.42 5.00 -9.88
CA HIS A 56 -21.68 5.11 -9.14
C HIS A 56 -22.32 6.51 -9.13
N THR A 57 -21.53 7.53 -8.82
CA THR A 57 -21.96 8.94 -8.73
C THR A 57 -20.83 9.86 -9.21
N THR A 58 -21.16 11.13 -9.49
CA THR A 58 -20.16 12.17 -9.80
C THR A 58 -19.13 12.32 -8.68
N LEU A 59 -19.58 12.29 -7.41
CA LEU A 59 -18.69 12.40 -6.25
C LEU A 59 -17.70 11.23 -6.18
N THR A 60 -18.18 9.99 -6.30
CA THR A 60 -17.32 8.80 -6.29
C THR A 60 -16.34 8.78 -7.46
N THR A 61 -16.73 9.32 -8.61
CA THR A 61 -15.87 9.41 -9.79
C THR A 61 -14.72 10.41 -9.55
N VAL A 62 -15.04 11.58 -8.98
CA VAL A 62 -14.03 12.60 -8.62
C VAL A 62 -13.08 12.06 -7.55
N LEU A 63 -13.60 11.42 -6.50
CA LEU A 63 -12.78 10.84 -5.43
C LEU A 63 -11.90 9.69 -5.95
N GLY A 64 -12.44 8.83 -6.83
CA GLY A 64 -11.67 7.76 -7.46
C GLY A 64 -10.54 8.29 -8.33
N PHE A 65 -10.81 9.33 -9.13
CA PHE A 65 -9.78 10.00 -9.92
C PHE A 65 -8.66 10.58 -9.04
N LEU A 66 -9.01 11.32 -7.99
CA LEU A 66 -8.03 11.87 -7.04
C LEU A 66 -7.24 10.77 -6.33
N ALA A 67 -7.88 9.67 -5.96
CA ALA A 67 -7.22 8.52 -5.35
C ALA A 67 -6.17 7.92 -6.29
N VAL A 68 -6.48 7.79 -7.60
CA VAL A 68 -5.52 7.30 -8.60
C VAL A 68 -4.33 8.25 -8.74
N VAL A 69 -4.59 9.56 -8.80
CA VAL A 69 -3.52 10.58 -8.89
C VAL A 69 -2.59 10.51 -7.68
N PHE A 70 -3.12 10.52 -6.46
CA PHE A 70 -2.30 10.47 -5.25
C PHE A 70 -1.56 9.15 -5.08
N ALA A 71 -2.20 8.02 -5.39
CA ALA A 71 -1.54 6.72 -5.35
C ALA A 71 -0.40 6.63 -6.38
N THR A 72 -0.58 7.21 -7.57
CA THR A 72 0.46 7.27 -8.61
C THR A 72 1.64 8.14 -8.16
N ILE A 73 1.39 9.31 -7.57
CA ILE A 73 2.46 10.15 -7.00
C ILE A 73 3.25 9.39 -5.94
N ASN A 74 2.57 8.64 -5.06
CA ASN A 74 3.23 7.84 -4.03
C ASN A 74 4.11 6.72 -4.61
N VAL A 75 3.58 5.94 -5.57
CA VAL A 75 4.35 4.88 -6.26
C VAL A 75 5.57 5.48 -6.95
N VAL A 76 5.38 6.47 -7.82
CA VAL A 76 6.47 7.06 -8.63
C VAL A 76 7.51 7.74 -7.75
N GLY A 77 7.07 8.55 -6.78
CA GLY A 77 7.96 9.21 -5.83
C GLY A 77 8.74 8.21 -4.96
N GLY A 78 8.06 7.18 -4.47
CA GLY A 78 8.69 6.12 -3.67
C GLY A 78 9.79 5.38 -4.43
N PHE A 79 9.56 5.00 -5.69
CA PHE A 79 10.57 4.29 -6.49
C PHE A 79 11.68 5.18 -7.04
N LEU A 80 11.46 6.49 -7.21
CA LEU A 80 12.51 7.42 -7.67
C LEU A 80 13.49 7.83 -6.55
N VAL A 81 13.01 7.88 -5.30
CA VAL A 81 13.81 8.36 -4.15
C VAL A 81 14.55 7.22 -3.45
N THR A 82 14.06 5.99 -3.56
CA THR A 82 14.69 4.78 -2.99
C THR A 82 15.87 4.34 -3.82
#